data_AF-A0A2E9MTT9-F1
#
_entry.id   AF-A0A2E9MTT9-F1
#
_cell.length_a   1.000
_cell.length_b   1.000
_cell.length_c   1.000
_cell.angle_alpha   90.00
_cell.angle_beta   90.00
_cell.angle_gamma   90.00
#
_symmetry.space_group_name_H-M   'P 1'
#
loop_
_entity.id
_entity.type
_entity.pdbx_description
1 polymer ?
#
loop_
_entity_poly.entity_id
_entity_poly.type
_entity_poly.pdbx_seq_one_letter_code
_entity_poly.pdbx_strand_id
1 'polypeptide(L)'
;MNRYKAIQTLSLESGATFDDAKYKYRKLALELHPDKNKNERNDDKFKKITDAYHYLKKQNKMNNSKLINEKTANQEKSSMNTTKQTHWKTHSSDTQPTEDWTSHTNNFEMDEEFWTLYEKSFWEDYEQNVFQKPKNNFEKMFWEDPEKNMEQMFKNRLENRKKFDHNLKIQVDKSLCIACCSCETIAPDVFVVDKISAINPKSKVHNQHGSHKGKIMDAAKTCPTKAILVHQKDSKKKIYPL
;
A
#
# COMPACT_ATOMS: atom_id res chain seq x y z
N MET A 1 -4.37 -13.23 25.55
CA MET A 1 -4.85 -11.88 25.98
C MET A 1 -6.38 -11.92 26.10
N ASN A 2 -6.98 -11.34 27.14
CA ASN A 2 -8.45 -11.19 27.28
C ASN A 2 -8.88 -9.78 26.82
N ARG A 3 -10.14 -9.58 26.39
CA ARG A 3 -10.70 -8.28 25.98
C ARG A 3 -10.56 -7.22 27.07
N TYR A 4 -10.91 -7.53 28.33
CA TYR A 4 -10.76 -6.59 29.44
C TYR A 4 -9.29 -6.15 29.61
N LYS A 5 -8.36 -7.11 29.59
CA LYS A 5 -6.92 -6.85 29.67
C LYS A 5 -6.43 -6.01 28.49
N ALA A 6 -6.94 -6.23 27.28
CA ALA A 6 -6.57 -5.45 26.10
C ALA A 6 -7.09 -3.99 26.18
N ILE A 7 -8.33 -3.79 26.63
CA ILE A 7 -8.92 -2.46 26.88
C ILE A 7 -8.10 -1.70 27.93
N GLN A 8 -7.76 -2.37 29.04
CA GLN A 8 -6.94 -1.80 30.11
C GLN A 8 -5.52 -1.45 29.64
N THR A 9 -4.90 -2.31 28.81
CA THR A 9 -3.55 -2.07 28.28
C THR A 9 -3.49 -0.84 27.36
N LEU A 10 -4.59 -0.53 26.66
CA LEU A 10 -4.72 0.67 25.82
C LEU A 10 -5.29 1.88 26.59
N SER A 11 -5.50 1.77 27.90
CA SER A 11 -6.10 2.80 28.75
C SER A 11 -7.43 3.31 28.19
N LEU A 12 -8.28 2.38 27.76
CA LEU A 12 -9.62 2.62 27.23
C LEU A 12 -10.67 2.40 28.31
N GLU A 13 -11.80 3.10 28.19
CA GLU A 13 -12.98 2.85 29.01
C GLU A 13 -13.70 1.58 28.56
N SER A 14 -14.50 0.98 29.45
CA SER A 14 -15.22 -0.27 29.19
C SER A 14 -16.24 -0.15 28.04
N GLY A 15 -16.74 1.06 27.76
CA GLY A 15 -17.65 1.38 26.65
C GLY A 15 -16.97 1.89 25.38
N ALA A 16 -15.64 1.92 25.31
CA ALA A 16 -14.92 2.51 24.19
C ALA A 16 -15.17 1.77 22.86
N THR A 17 -15.34 2.54 21.79
CA THR A 17 -15.51 2.02 20.44
C THR A 17 -14.19 1.48 19.88
N PHE A 18 -14.25 0.76 18.77
CA PHE A 18 -13.01 0.31 18.11
C PHE A 18 -12.18 1.48 17.55
N ASP A 19 -12.84 2.57 17.16
CA ASP A 19 -12.16 3.77 16.68
C ASP A 19 -11.38 4.45 17.80
N ASP A 20 -11.92 4.47 19.02
CA ASP A 20 -11.19 4.92 20.22
C ASP A 20 -9.97 4.05 20.49
N ALA A 21 -10.11 2.73 20.31
CA ALA A 21 -8.98 1.80 20.45
C ALA A 21 -7.88 2.04 19.42
N LYS A 22 -8.25 2.44 18.20
CA LYS A 22 -7.32 2.80 17.13
C LYS A 22 -6.61 4.14 17.43
N TYR A 23 -7.35 5.13 17.94
CA TYR A 23 -6.79 6.41 18.39
C TYR A 23 -5.75 6.19 19.50
N LYS A 24 -6.12 5.48 20.57
CA LYS A 24 -5.23 5.23 21.71
C LYS A 24 -3.99 4.43 21.33
N TYR A 25 -4.14 3.41 20.47
CA TYR A 25 -3.02 2.64 19.97
C TYR A 25 -2.00 3.52 19.24
N ARG A 26 -2.45 4.43 18.38
CA ARG A 26 -1.54 5.34 17.64
C ARG A 26 -0.77 6.26 18.57
N LYS A 27 -1.47 6.81 19.55
CA LYS A 27 -0.87 7.67 20.58
C LYS A 27 0.21 6.95 21.35
N LEU A 28 -0.14 5.80 21.90
CA LEU A 28 0.79 5.00 22.68
C LEU A 28 1.96 4.44 21.84
N ALA A 29 1.73 4.12 20.57
CA ALA A 29 2.77 3.62 19.67
C ALA A 29 3.84 4.68 19.37
N LEU A 30 3.45 5.94 19.22
CA LEU A 30 4.38 7.07 19.04
C LEU A 30 5.09 7.42 20.35
N GLU A 31 4.35 7.47 21.45
CA GLU A 31 4.91 7.77 22.78
C GLU A 31 5.91 6.71 23.24
N LEU A 32 5.68 5.42 22.92
CA LEU A 32 6.48 4.30 23.40
C LEU A 32 7.33 3.65 22.29
N HIS A 33 7.54 4.36 21.18
CA HIS A 33 8.37 3.83 20.10
C HIS A 33 9.80 3.57 20.61
N PRO A 34 10.40 2.39 20.34
CA PRO A 34 11.73 2.03 20.84
C PRO A 34 12.82 2.99 20.37
N ASP A 35 12.66 3.54 19.16
CA ASP A 35 13.62 4.49 18.58
C ASP A 35 13.64 5.84 19.32
N LYS A 36 12.46 6.32 19.74
CA LYS A 36 12.31 7.57 20.52
C LYS A 36 12.77 7.38 21.97
N ASN A 37 12.59 6.18 22.52
CA ASN A 37 12.92 5.88 23.90
C ASN A 37 13.76 4.60 24.02
N LYS A 38 15.08 4.75 23.95
CA LYS A 38 16.08 3.68 24.08
C LYS A 38 16.16 3.02 25.47
N ASN A 39 15.11 3.12 26.29
CA ASN A 39 15.03 2.55 27.62
C ASN A 39 14.45 1.12 27.56
N GLU A 40 15.14 0.15 28.15
CA GLU A 40 14.81 -1.30 28.11
C GLU A 40 13.36 -1.65 28.49
N ARG A 41 12.66 -0.79 29.24
CA ARG A 41 11.28 -1.03 29.70
C ARG A 41 10.20 -0.64 28.70
N ASN A 42 10.53 0.09 27.64
CA ASN A 42 9.53 0.58 26.67
C ASN A 42 9.23 -0.45 25.57
N ASP A 43 10.21 -1.27 25.21
CA ASP A 43 10.03 -2.39 24.26
C ASP A 43 8.94 -3.35 24.73
N ASP A 44 8.97 -3.72 26.02
CA ASP A 44 7.97 -4.56 26.65
C ASP A 44 6.57 -3.92 26.66
N LYS A 45 6.49 -2.61 26.84
CA LYS A 45 5.22 -1.87 26.83
C LYS A 45 4.67 -1.77 25.41
N PHE A 46 5.52 -1.44 24.44
CA PHE A 46 5.15 -1.34 23.03
C PHE A 46 4.62 -2.68 22.51
N LYS A 47 5.29 -3.79 22.89
CA LYS A 47 4.82 -5.15 22.56
C LYS A 47 3.45 -5.44 23.16
N LYS A 48 3.23 -5.13 24.44
CA LYS A 48 1.93 -5.33 25.11
C LYS A 48 0.80 -4.52 24.46
N ILE A 49 1.08 -3.28 24.06
CA ILE A 49 0.12 -2.36 23.43
C ILE A 49 -0.23 -2.82 22.02
N THR A 50 0.77 -3.27 21.27
CA THR A 50 0.61 -3.88 19.94
C THR A 50 -0.24 -5.14 20.04
N ASP A 51 0.10 -6.06 20.95
CA ASP A 51 -0.67 -7.28 21.18
C ASP A 51 -2.13 -7.00 21.56
N ALA A 52 -2.37 -6.00 22.42
CA ALA A 52 -3.70 -5.58 22.82
C ALA A 52 -4.53 -5.05 21.63
N TYR A 53 -3.94 -4.19 20.79
CA TYR A 53 -4.62 -3.66 19.61
C TYR A 53 -4.94 -4.74 18.58
N HIS A 54 -3.98 -5.64 18.28
CA HIS A 54 -4.22 -6.75 17.36
C HIS A 54 -5.34 -7.68 17.85
N TYR A 55 -5.40 -7.93 19.16
CA TYR A 55 -6.51 -8.68 19.75
C TYR A 55 -7.85 -7.98 19.52
N LEU A 56 -7.98 -6.68 19.84
CA LEU A 56 -9.23 -5.93 19.64
C LEU A 56 -9.64 -5.84 18.17
N LYS A 57 -8.66 -5.69 17.26
CA LYS A 57 -8.90 -5.69 15.81
C LYS A 57 -9.45 -7.02 15.32
N LYS A 58 -8.91 -8.14 15.78
CA LYS A 58 -9.41 -9.48 15.46
C LYS A 58 -10.84 -9.66 15.97
N GLN A 59 -11.12 -9.23 17.21
CA GLN A 59 -12.46 -9.31 17.79
C GLN A 59 -13.47 -8.47 17.00
N ASN A 60 -13.11 -7.24 16.60
CA ASN A 60 -13.99 -6.41 15.78
C ASN A 60 -14.28 -7.05 14.42
N LYS A 61 -13.24 -7.57 13.73
CA LYS A 61 -13.43 -8.30 12.46
C LYS A 61 -14.38 -9.50 12.61
N MET A 62 -14.24 -10.28 13.69
CA MET A 62 -15.13 -11.41 13.95
C MET A 62 -16.56 -10.95 14.23
N ASN A 63 -16.77 -9.88 15.00
CA ASN A 63 -18.09 -9.33 15.27
C ASN A 63 -18.76 -8.80 14.00
N ASN A 64 -18.04 -8.06 13.15
CA ASN A 64 -18.55 -7.59 11.86
C ASN A 64 -18.92 -8.75 10.93
N SER A 65 -18.11 -9.82 10.90
CA SER A 65 -18.44 -11.01 10.09
C SER A 65 -19.69 -11.76 10.59
N LYS A 66 -19.93 -11.80 11.92
CA LYS A 66 -21.15 -12.39 12.49
C LYS A 66 -22.39 -11.55 12.16
N LEU A 67 -22.28 -10.22 12.28
CA LEU A 67 -23.34 -9.29 11.89
C LEU A 67 -23.70 -9.38 10.39
N ILE A 68 -22.72 -9.67 9.53
CA ILE A 68 -22.96 -9.89 8.10
C ILE A 68 -23.68 -11.22 7.88
N ASN A 69 -23.24 -12.30 8.53
CA ASN A 69 -23.88 -13.62 8.42
C ASN A 69 -25.33 -13.63 8.93
N GLU A 70 -25.64 -12.91 10.00
CA GLU A 70 -27.02 -12.73 10.51
C GLU A 70 -27.90 -11.92 9.54
N LYS A 71 -27.34 -10.92 8.84
CA LYS A 71 -28.06 -10.18 7.80
C LYS A 71 -28.28 -10.99 6.52
N THR A 72 -27.36 -11.90 6.18
CA THR A 72 -27.47 -12.79 5.01
C THR A 72 -28.24 -14.08 5.27
N ALA A 73 -28.69 -14.35 6.50
CA ALA A 73 -29.55 -15.50 6.79
C ALA A 73 -30.96 -15.39 6.16
N ASN A 74 -31.33 -14.22 5.61
CA ASN A 74 -32.57 -14.02 4.86
C ASN A 74 -32.40 -14.03 3.33
N GLN A 75 -31.22 -14.30 2.77
CA GLN A 75 -31.05 -14.57 1.33
C GLN A 75 -29.98 -15.63 1.11
N GLU A 76 -30.40 -16.79 0.63
CA GLU A 76 -29.54 -17.95 0.43
C GLU A 76 -28.44 -17.72 -0.63
N LYS A 77 -27.23 -18.14 -0.23
CA LYS A 77 -26.20 -18.91 -0.97
C LYS A 77 -25.68 -18.36 -2.30
N SER A 78 -24.40 -17.95 -2.31
CA SER A 78 -23.37 -18.67 -3.10
C SER A 78 -21.92 -18.25 -2.76
N SER A 79 -21.04 -19.26 -2.83
CA SER A 79 -19.61 -19.22 -3.16
C SER A 79 -18.53 -18.97 -2.08
N MET A 80 -17.94 -20.10 -1.66
CA MET A 80 -16.53 -20.39 -1.35
C MET A 80 -15.57 -19.24 -1.00
N ASN A 81 -15.16 -19.20 0.28
CA ASN A 81 -14.00 -18.45 0.75
C ASN A 81 -12.75 -19.34 0.79
N THR A 82 -11.78 -19.04 -0.09
CA THR A 82 -10.39 -19.49 0.06
C THR A 82 -9.67 -18.56 1.04
N THR A 83 -9.45 -19.03 2.26
CA THR A 83 -8.59 -18.38 3.26
C THR A 83 -7.14 -18.42 2.81
N LYS A 84 -6.68 -17.37 2.13
CA LYS A 84 -5.24 -17.12 1.97
C LYS A 84 -4.70 -16.57 3.28
N GLN A 85 -4.08 -17.44 4.08
CA GLN A 85 -3.10 -17.04 5.08
C GLN A 85 -2.03 -16.20 4.39
N THR A 86 -1.90 -14.93 4.73
CA THR A 86 -0.64 -14.22 4.50
C THR A 86 0.35 -14.77 5.52
N HIS A 87 1.12 -15.78 5.11
CA HIS A 87 2.31 -16.14 5.87
C HIS A 87 3.26 -14.94 5.75
N TRP A 88 3.71 -14.39 6.86
CA TRP A 88 4.97 -13.67 6.89
C TRP A 88 5.92 -14.69 7.48
N LYS A 89 6.69 -15.37 6.61
CA LYS A 89 7.78 -16.21 7.09
C LYS A 89 8.87 -15.26 7.56
N THR A 90 8.97 -15.09 8.87
CA THR A 90 10.22 -14.66 9.51
C THR A 90 11.22 -15.79 9.32
N HIS A 91 12.22 -15.57 8.46
CA HIS A 91 13.41 -16.40 8.46
C HIS A 91 14.17 -16.10 9.76
N SER A 92 14.33 -17.10 10.62
CA SER A 92 15.23 -17.01 11.77
C SER A 92 16.69 -17.08 11.31
N SER A 93 17.49 -16.20 11.92
CA SER A 93 18.94 -16.26 12.18
C SER A 93 19.82 -16.90 11.09
N ASP A 94 20.36 -16.08 10.19
CA ASP A 94 21.69 -15.49 10.39
C ASP A 94 22.02 -14.55 9.21
N THR A 95 22.66 -13.43 9.52
CA THR A 95 23.02 -12.30 8.63
C THR A 95 21.87 -11.49 8.03
N GLN A 96 21.40 -10.49 8.79
CA GLN A 96 20.85 -9.27 8.18
C GLN A 96 22.02 -8.51 7.52
N PRO A 97 21.92 -8.02 6.28
CA PRO A 97 22.79 -6.95 5.83
C PRO A 97 22.47 -5.76 6.72
N THR A 98 23.40 -5.37 7.57
CA THR A 98 23.32 -4.11 8.32
C THR A 98 23.62 -3.00 7.33
N GLU A 99 22.69 -2.72 6.41
CA GLU A 99 22.71 -1.46 5.70
C GLU A 99 22.33 -0.38 6.71
N ASP A 100 23.32 0.45 7.04
CA ASP A 100 23.15 1.62 7.89
C ASP A 100 22.35 2.68 7.13
N TRP A 101 21.02 2.62 7.23
CA TRP A 101 20.12 3.64 6.68
C TRP A 101 20.26 5.00 7.38
N THR A 102 20.97 5.03 8.51
CA THR A 102 21.39 6.22 9.25
C THR A 102 22.16 7.21 8.39
N SER A 103 22.81 6.80 7.28
CA SER A 103 23.46 7.75 6.37
C SER A 103 22.47 8.62 5.57
N HIS A 104 21.24 8.16 5.38
CA HIS A 104 20.21 8.84 4.57
C HIS A 104 19.17 9.59 5.42
N THR A 105 19.12 9.32 6.73
CA THR A 105 18.16 9.93 7.66
C THR A 105 18.82 10.80 8.75
N ASN A 106 20.15 10.79 8.86
CA ASN A 106 20.90 11.50 9.92
C ASN A 106 20.61 13.00 10.05
N ASN A 107 20.29 13.69 8.95
CA ASN A 107 19.98 15.13 8.98
C ASN A 107 18.52 15.44 9.35
N PHE A 108 17.68 14.42 9.51
CA PHE A 108 16.24 14.57 9.77
C PHE A 108 15.85 14.10 11.18
N GLU A 109 16.68 13.24 11.79
CA GLU A 109 16.35 12.51 13.02
C GLU A 109 16.90 13.11 14.32
N MET A 110 17.68 14.20 14.26
CA MET A 110 18.48 14.66 15.42
C MET A 110 18.07 16.01 16.02
N ASP A 111 16.92 16.57 15.64
CA ASP A 111 16.35 17.71 16.37
C ASP A 111 15.15 17.22 17.20
N GLU A 112 15.31 17.19 18.53
CA GLU A 112 14.22 16.89 19.48
C GLU A 112 13.01 17.82 19.26
N GLU A 113 13.28 19.04 18.79
CA GLU A 113 12.29 20.03 18.37
C GLU A 113 11.52 19.61 17.10
N PHE A 114 12.15 18.90 16.16
CA PHE A 114 11.47 18.40 14.96
C PHE A 114 10.41 17.35 15.31
N TRP A 115 10.74 16.38 16.16
CA TRP A 115 9.79 15.34 16.55
C TRP A 115 8.61 15.90 17.36
N THR A 116 8.85 16.89 18.21
CA THR A 116 7.77 17.55 18.97
C THR A 116 6.85 18.38 18.07
N LEU A 117 7.41 19.08 17.08
CA LEU A 117 6.63 19.80 16.06
C LEU A 117 5.88 18.85 15.13
N TYR A 118 6.51 17.75 14.70
CA TYR A 118 5.88 16.71 13.89
C TYR A 118 4.74 16.03 14.65
N GLU A 119 4.97 15.64 15.91
CA GLU A 119 3.94 15.03 16.76
C GLU A 119 2.77 16.00 16.98
N LYS A 120 3.07 17.27 17.27
CA LYS A 120 2.04 18.30 17.46
C LYS A 120 1.23 18.54 16.18
N SER A 121 1.87 18.75 15.04
CA SER A 121 1.19 18.95 13.75
C SER A 121 0.40 17.70 13.31
N PHE A 122 0.95 16.51 13.53
CA PHE A 122 0.26 15.25 13.26
C PHE A 122 -1.00 15.10 14.11
N TRP A 123 -0.95 15.43 15.42
CA TRP A 123 -2.12 15.36 16.30
C TRP A 123 -3.13 16.47 16.02
N GLU A 124 -2.69 17.70 15.73
CA GLU A 124 -3.58 18.77 15.30
C GLU A 124 -4.35 18.38 14.04
N ASP A 125 -3.67 17.88 13.01
CA ASP A 125 -4.32 17.38 11.79
C ASP A 125 -5.22 16.17 12.06
N TYR A 126 -4.75 15.22 12.87
CA TYR A 126 -5.52 14.01 13.18
C TYR A 126 -6.79 14.31 13.98
N GLU A 127 -6.73 15.20 14.98
CA GLU A 127 -7.90 15.61 15.75
C GLU A 127 -8.87 16.44 14.91
N GLN A 128 -8.38 17.29 14.02
CA GLN A 128 -9.24 18.06 13.09
C GLN A 128 -9.94 17.15 12.06
N ASN A 129 -9.28 16.07 11.62
CA ASN A 129 -9.79 15.20 10.54
C ASN A 129 -10.53 13.95 11.02
N VAL A 130 -10.33 13.47 12.26
CA VAL A 130 -11.07 12.30 12.79
C VAL A 130 -12.51 12.67 13.18
N PHE A 131 -12.77 13.92 13.58
CA PHE A 131 -14.12 14.40 13.89
C PHE A 131 -14.87 15.02 12.69
N GLN A 132 -14.17 15.35 11.61
CA GLN A 132 -14.81 15.79 10.36
C GLN A 132 -14.96 14.60 9.40
N LYS A 133 -16.19 14.32 8.95
CA LYS A 133 -16.41 13.36 7.85
C LYS A 133 -15.49 13.73 6.67
N PRO A 134 -14.80 12.76 6.03
CA PRO A 134 -13.77 13.06 5.05
C PRO A 134 -14.37 13.82 3.87
N LYS A 135 -13.89 15.04 3.64
CA LYS A 135 -14.33 15.92 2.55
C LYS A 135 -13.73 15.50 1.19
N ASN A 136 -12.60 14.78 1.19
CA ASN A 136 -11.83 14.48 -0.02
C ASN A 136 -11.64 12.97 -0.25
N ASN A 137 -11.68 12.58 -1.53
CA ASN A 137 -11.69 11.19 -2.00
C ASN A 137 -10.39 10.41 -1.67
N PHE A 138 -9.26 11.12 -1.54
CA PHE A 138 -7.95 10.51 -1.27
C PHE A 138 -7.82 10.00 0.17
N GLU A 139 -8.32 10.76 1.14
CA GLU A 139 -8.21 10.43 2.57
C GLU A 139 -9.22 9.35 2.98
N LYS A 140 -10.38 9.33 2.31
CA LYS A 140 -11.38 8.26 2.44
C LYS A 140 -10.84 6.88 2.03
N MET A 141 -9.89 6.87 1.08
CA MET A 141 -9.23 5.67 0.56
C MET A 141 -8.29 5.01 1.57
N PHE A 142 -7.83 5.73 2.59
CA PHE A 142 -6.92 5.19 3.61
C PHE A 142 -7.68 4.61 4.84
N TRP A 143 -8.95 4.99 5.02
CA TRP A 143 -9.70 4.74 6.24
C TRP A 143 -10.88 3.75 6.12
N GLU A 144 -11.44 3.54 4.93
CA GLU A 144 -12.55 2.59 4.73
C GLU A 144 -12.11 1.15 4.39
N ASP A 145 -13.00 0.20 4.70
CA ASP A 145 -12.81 -1.26 4.62
C ASP A 145 -12.15 -1.73 3.31
N PRO A 146 -11.09 -2.58 3.36
CA PRO A 146 -10.32 -2.99 2.18
C PRO A 146 -11.17 -3.63 1.06
N GLU A 147 -12.26 -4.30 1.42
CA GLU A 147 -13.13 -5.04 0.50
C GLU A 147 -14.00 -4.10 -0.35
N LYS A 148 -14.56 -3.03 0.25
CA LYS A 148 -15.32 -2.01 -0.51
C LYS A 148 -14.40 -1.15 -1.37
N ASN A 149 -13.19 -0.90 -0.89
CA ASN A 149 -12.18 -0.11 -1.59
C ASN A 149 -11.66 -0.82 -2.84
N MET A 150 -11.50 -2.15 -2.79
CA MET A 150 -11.16 -2.98 -3.97
C MET A 150 -12.24 -2.88 -5.05
N GLU A 151 -13.51 -3.03 -4.69
CA GLU A 151 -14.59 -3.01 -5.68
C GLU A 151 -14.82 -1.62 -6.30
N GLN A 152 -14.71 -0.56 -5.50
CA GLN A 152 -14.75 0.83 -5.99
C GLN A 152 -13.51 1.16 -6.86
N MET A 153 -12.33 0.66 -6.51
CA MET A 153 -11.11 0.78 -7.34
C MET A 153 -11.25 0.03 -8.66
N PHE A 154 -11.86 -1.16 -8.68
CA PHE A 154 -12.11 -1.89 -9.92
C PHE A 154 -13.16 -1.19 -10.80
N LYS A 155 -14.22 -0.63 -10.21
CA LYS A 155 -15.25 0.16 -10.92
C LYS A 155 -14.67 1.47 -11.47
N ASN A 156 -13.92 2.24 -10.67
CA ASN A 156 -13.25 3.47 -11.12
C ASN A 156 -12.13 3.21 -12.16
N ARG A 157 -11.47 2.05 -12.12
CA ARG A 157 -10.46 1.63 -13.13
C ARG A 157 -11.10 1.21 -14.45
N LEU A 158 -12.34 0.72 -14.42
CA LEU A 158 -13.14 0.44 -15.62
C LEU A 158 -13.72 1.74 -16.21
N GLU A 159 -14.19 2.65 -15.37
CA GLU A 159 -14.79 3.94 -15.78
C GLU A 159 -13.74 4.97 -16.25
N ASN A 160 -12.51 4.93 -15.73
CA ASN A 160 -11.40 5.80 -16.17
C ASN A 160 -10.52 5.21 -17.30
N ARG A 161 -11.05 4.35 -18.18
CA ARG A 161 -10.39 4.06 -19.47
C ARG A 161 -10.47 5.28 -20.40
N LYS A 162 -10.02 6.45 -19.94
CA LYS A 162 -9.70 7.59 -20.81
C LYS A 162 -8.55 7.14 -21.68
N LYS A 163 -8.85 6.74 -22.92
CA LYS A 163 -7.84 6.54 -23.96
C LYS A 163 -7.05 7.84 -24.08
N PHE A 164 -5.75 7.79 -23.85
CA PHE A 164 -4.90 8.94 -24.07
C PHE A 164 -4.71 9.12 -25.57
N ASP A 165 -4.97 10.34 -26.05
CA ASP A 165 -4.82 10.68 -27.45
C ASP A 165 -3.35 10.98 -27.75
N HIS A 166 -2.68 10.03 -28.38
CA HIS A 166 -1.33 10.20 -28.89
C HIS A 166 -1.10 9.30 -30.09
N ASN A 167 -0.30 9.78 -31.03
CA ASN A 167 -0.08 9.10 -32.29
C ASN A 167 1.20 8.25 -32.33
N LEU A 168 1.39 7.41 -31.31
CA LEU A 168 2.55 6.54 -31.16
C LEU A 168 2.16 5.09 -31.42
N LYS A 169 3.03 4.38 -32.15
CA LYS A 169 2.99 2.93 -32.29
C LYS A 169 4.15 2.35 -31.49
N ILE A 170 3.83 1.53 -30.48
CA ILE A 170 4.79 1.01 -29.50
C ILE A 170 4.95 -0.49 -29.71
N GLN A 171 6.19 -0.97 -29.78
CA GLN A 171 6.52 -2.39 -29.91
C GLN A 171 7.63 -2.74 -28.94
N VAL A 172 7.62 -3.96 -28.41
CA VAL A 172 8.72 -4.49 -27.59
C VAL A 172 9.44 -5.57 -28.39
N ASP A 173 10.73 -5.36 -28.61
CA ASP A 173 11.59 -6.38 -29.19
C ASP A 173 11.90 -7.45 -28.13
N LYS A 174 11.38 -8.66 -28.36
CA LYS A 174 11.54 -9.80 -27.45
C LYS A 174 12.98 -10.30 -27.38
N SER A 175 13.78 -10.07 -28.42
CA SER A 175 15.19 -10.50 -28.45
C SER A 175 16.04 -9.65 -27.50
N LEU A 176 15.74 -8.35 -27.42
CA LEU A 176 16.46 -7.39 -26.57
C LEU A 176 15.87 -7.29 -25.15
N CYS A 177 14.60 -7.63 -24.94
CA CYS A 177 13.95 -7.48 -23.65
C CYS A 177 14.51 -8.46 -22.61
N ILE A 178 15.07 -7.95 -21.51
CA ILE A 178 15.57 -8.75 -20.37
C ILE A 178 14.60 -8.81 -19.19
N ALA A 179 13.37 -8.29 -19.37
CA ALA A 179 12.34 -8.17 -18.33
C ALA A 179 12.81 -7.57 -17.00
N CYS A 180 13.51 -6.43 -17.07
CA CYS A 180 13.84 -5.60 -15.91
C CYS A 180 12.60 -4.94 -15.23
N CYS A 181 11.39 -5.16 -15.76
CA CYS A 181 10.11 -4.67 -15.24
C CYS A 181 9.94 -3.14 -15.12
N SER A 182 10.95 -2.32 -15.43
CA SER A 182 10.88 -0.85 -15.30
C SER A 182 9.73 -0.23 -16.10
N CYS A 183 9.42 -0.80 -17.27
CA CYS A 183 8.31 -0.33 -18.10
C CYS A 183 6.92 -0.65 -17.51
N GLU A 184 6.75 -1.76 -16.80
CA GLU A 184 5.51 -2.08 -16.07
C GLU A 184 5.34 -1.14 -14.88
N THR A 185 6.42 -0.76 -14.20
CA THR A 185 6.37 0.20 -13.08
C THR A 185 6.01 1.62 -13.55
N ILE A 186 6.60 2.09 -14.65
CA ILE A 186 6.40 3.48 -15.14
C ILE A 186 5.06 3.65 -15.87
N ALA A 187 4.66 2.64 -16.65
CA ALA A 187 3.43 2.67 -17.45
C ALA A 187 2.70 1.30 -17.40
N PRO A 188 2.09 0.96 -16.25
CA PRO A 188 1.43 -0.35 -16.04
C PRO A 188 0.23 -0.57 -16.97
N ASP A 189 -0.44 0.51 -17.35
CA ASP A 189 -1.58 0.48 -18.28
C ASP A 189 -1.15 0.30 -19.74
N VAL A 190 0.15 0.30 -20.05
CA VAL A 190 0.70 0.10 -21.41
C VAL A 190 1.44 -1.22 -21.50
N PHE A 191 2.32 -1.50 -20.53
CA PHE A 191 3.22 -2.66 -20.54
C PHE A 191 2.84 -3.69 -19.47
N VAL A 192 2.93 -4.96 -19.82
CA VAL A 192 2.75 -6.09 -18.91
C VAL A 192 3.89 -7.07 -19.12
N VAL A 193 4.53 -7.51 -18.04
CA VAL A 193 5.51 -8.59 -18.09
C VAL A 193 4.79 -9.93 -17.99
N ASP A 194 5.18 -10.87 -18.85
CA ASP A 194 4.65 -12.23 -18.83
C ASP A 194 5.15 -12.99 -17.60
N LYS A 195 4.30 -13.05 -16.56
CA LYS A 195 4.59 -13.74 -15.29
C LYS A 195 4.38 -15.26 -15.36
N ILE A 196 3.82 -15.76 -16.47
CA ILE A 196 3.49 -17.18 -16.64
C ILE A 196 4.72 -17.95 -17.12
N SER A 197 5.55 -17.31 -17.95
CA SER A 197 6.80 -17.89 -18.42
C SER A 197 7.84 -17.87 -17.30
N ALA A 198 8.00 -18.98 -16.58
CA ALA A 198 8.98 -19.11 -15.49
C ALA A 198 10.43 -18.92 -15.96
N ILE A 199 10.70 -19.09 -17.26
CA ILE A 199 12.01 -18.95 -17.88
C ILE A 199 11.94 -17.78 -18.88
N ASN A 200 12.77 -16.75 -18.66
CA ASN A 200 12.93 -15.58 -19.53
C ASN A 200 11.61 -14.82 -19.79
N PRO A 201 10.96 -14.27 -18.74
CA PRO A 201 9.77 -13.45 -18.91
C PRO A 201 10.07 -12.29 -19.87
N LYS A 202 9.08 -11.87 -20.66
CA LYS A 202 9.21 -10.75 -21.61
C LYS A 202 8.11 -9.74 -21.39
N SER A 203 8.45 -8.46 -21.53
CA SER A 203 7.47 -7.38 -21.57
C SER A 203 6.68 -7.42 -22.87
N LYS A 204 5.38 -7.11 -22.78
CA LYS A 204 4.46 -7.01 -23.91
C LYS A 204 3.65 -5.72 -23.77
N VAL A 205 3.30 -5.10 -24.89
CA VAL A 205 2.36 -3.96 -24.91
C VAL A 205 0.95 -4.52 -24.99
N HIS A 206 0.12 -4.26 -23.98
CA HIS A 206 -1.28 -4.70 -23.99
C HIS A 206 -2.24 -3.57 -24.40
N ASN A 207 -1.85 -2.31 -24.19
CA ASN A 207 -2.65 -1.15 -24.60
C ASN A 207 -1.75 0.01 -25.02
N GLN A 208 -1.74 0.33 -26.32
CA GLN A 208 -0.92 1.42 -26.87
C GLN A 208 -1.37 2.81 -26.37
N HIS A 209 -2.62 2.96 -25.95
CA HIS A 209 -3.23 4.21 -25.49
C HIS A 209 -3.47 4.24 -23.97
N GLY A 210 -2.75 3.40 -23.22
CA GLY A 210 -2.91 3.27 -21.77
C GLY A 210 -2.28 4.39 -20.93
N SER A 211 -1.42 5.22 -21.52
CA SER A 211 -0.80 6.35 -20.82
C SER A 211 -0.51 7.51 -21.76
N HIS A 212 -0.17 8.67 -21.23
CA HIS A 212 0.23 9.82 -22.04
C HIS A 212 1.60 9.60 -22.70
N LYS A 213 1.84 10.30 -23.82
CA LYS A 213 3.11 10.27 -24.57
C LYS A 213 4.36 10.41 -23.69
N GLY A 214 4.35 11.31 -22.71
CA GLY A 214 5.47 11.51 -21.77
C GLY A 214 5.88 10.23 -21.05
N LYS A 215 4.97 9.63 -20.26
CA LYS A 215 5.19 8.37 -19.55
C LYS A 215 5.63 7.22 -20.45
N ILE A 216 5.07 7.12 -21.65
CA ILE A 216 5.47 6.08 -22.62
C ILE A 216 6.93 6.27 -23.06
N MET A 217 7.31 7.52 -23.35
CA MET A 217 8.68 7.85 -23.73
C MET A 217 9.66 7.67 -22.56
N ASP A 218 9.26 8.00 -21.34
CA ASP A 218 10.08 7.79 -20.15
C ASP A 218 10.30 6.30 -19.89
N ALA A 219 9.25 5.48 -19.97
CA ALA A 219 9.36 4.03 -19.89
C ALA A 219 10.31 3.45 -20.96
N ALA A 220 10.26 4.00 -22.18
CA ALA A 220 11.16 3.59 -23.26
C ALA A 220 12.62 3.97 -22.97
N LYS A 221 12.86 5.19 -22.48
CA LYS A 221 14.20 5.69 -22.12
C LYS A 221 14.83 4.97 -20.93
N THR A 222 14.03 4.55 -19.96
CA THR A 222 14.50 3.79 -18.78
C THR A 222 14.85 2.35 -19.12
N CYS A 223 14.47 1.84 -20.31
CA CYS A 223 14.80 0.47 -20.72
C CYS A 223 16.32 0.32 -20.94
N PRO A 224 17.03 -0.50 -20.15
CA PRO A 224 18.49 -0.61 -20.23
C PRO A 224 18.97 -1.16 -21.58
N THR A 225 18.23 -2.11 -22.15
CA THR A 225 18.56 -2.74 -23.44
C THR A 225 17.92 -2.04 -24.65
N LYS A 226 17.21 -0.92 -24.43
CA LYS A 226 16.47 -0.18 -25.47
C LYS A 226 15.51 -1.06 -26.27
N ALA A 227 14.94 -2.09 -25.63
CA ALA A 227 14.03 -3.05 -26.26
C ALA A 227 12.67 -2.47 -26.66
N ILE A 228 12.33 -1.26 -26.20
CA ILE A 228 11.05 -0.59 -26.48
C ILE A 228 11.23 0.28 -27.72
N LEU A 229 10.55 -0.08 -28.80
CA LEU A 229 10.53 0.65 -30.07
C LEU A 229 9.29 1.55 -30.10
N VAL A 230 9.50 2.84 -30.37
CA VAL A 230 8.43 3.83 -30.49
C VAL A 230 8.50 4.45 -31.88
N HIS A 231 7.40 4.33 -32.64
CA HIS A 231 7.24 4.89 -33.98
C HIS A 231 6.12 5.93 -34.00
N GLN A 232 6.23 6.91 -34.89
CA GLN A 232 5.12 7.79 -35.22
C GLN A 232 4.16 7.04 -36.16
N LYS A 233 2.86 7.02 -35.88
CA LYS A 233 1.89 6.25 -36.67
C LYS A 233 1.75 6.76 -38.10
N ASP A 234 1.73 8.08 -38.28
CA ASP A 234 1.50 8.72 -39.60
C ASP A 234 2.68 8.54 -40.55
N SER A 235 3.90 8.77 -40.05
CA SER A 235 5.11 8.81 -40.87
C SER A 235 5.91 7.51 -40.86
N LYS A 236 5.51 6.52 -40.03
CA LYS A 236 6.31 5.33 -39.68
C LYS A 236 7.74 5.64 -39.20
N LYS A 237 8.06 6.91 -38.95
CA LYS A 237 9.37 7.36 -38.50
C LYS A 237 9.64 6.79 -37.12
N LYS A 238 10.81 6.17 -36.95
CA LYS A 238 11.28 5.70 -35.64
C LYS A 238 11.59 6.92 -34.77
N ILE A 239 10.94 7.00 -33.62
CA ILE A 239 11.15 8.07 -32.62
C ILE A 239 12.18 7.61 -31.59
N TYR A 240 12.13 6.33 -31.20
CA TYR A 240 13.04 5.74 -30.22
C TYR A 240 13.22 4.24 -30.47
N PRO A 241 14.41 3.67 -30.20
CA PRO A 241 15.67 4.36 -29.94
C PRO A 241 16.17 5.12 -31.19
N LEU A 242 16.82 6.27 -30.97
CA LEU A 242 17.48 7.06 -32.02
C LEU A 242 18.54 6.23 -32.76
#